data_AF-A0A6M0FYR8-F1
#
_entry.id   AF-A0A6M0FYR8-F1
#
_cell.length_a   1.000
_cell.length_b   1.000
_cell.length_c   1.000
_cell.angle_alpha   90.00
_cell.angle_beta   90.00
_cell.angle_gamma   90.00
#
_symmetry.space_group_name_H-M   'P 1'
#
loop_
_entity.id
_entity.type
_entity.pdbx_description
1 polymer ?
#
loop_
_entity_poly.entity_id
_entity_poly.type
_entity_poly.pdbx_seq_one_letter_code
_entity_poly.pdbx_strand_id
1 'polypeptide(L)'
;MNLNSFFVSSFPCFGHRQLFSLVTSCSVAIALTSCSSVTIDQYQATAETTVTWQVRYTPDEASYRNPRFEEFASNSLVNYNGEKPEGAVVGPDDEGLWWPTIPPKPSIDEVEQRQKIQEYRHKPELLRTVQYQLTYQQDGQTVTLPTNYQVYRQVARAYPYGKTLQLTLGINNASVEKAEAVD
;
A
#
# COMPACT_ATOMS: atom_id res chain seq x y z
N MET A 1 -67.64 -40.71 18.85
CA MET A 1 -69.09 -40.42 18.80
C MET A 1 -69.30 -39.07 18.12
N ASN A 2 -70.29 -39.02 17.21
CA ASN A 2 -70.87 -37.87 16.49
C ASN A 2 -70.17 -37.28 15.24
N LEU A 3 -70.49 -37.92 14.09
CA LEU A 3 -71.21 -37.42 12.90
C LEU A 3 -71.06 -35.97 12.38
N ASN A 4 -70.84 -35.94 11.05
CA ASN A 4 -71.44 -35.09 9.99
C ASN A 4 -70.78 -33.77 9.54
N SER A 5 -70.03 -33.88 8.43
CA SER A 5 -70.26 -33.29 7.09
C SER A 5 -71.11 -32.01 6.91
N PHE A 6 -70.66 -31.08 6.05
CA PHE A 6 -71.31 -30.55 4.80
C PHE A 6 -70.43 -29.39 4.24
N PHE A 7 -69.76 -29.56 3.09
CA PHE A 7 -70.11 -29.16 1.69
C PHE A 7 -69.54 -27.81 1.16
N VAL A 8 -68.47 -27.94 0.35
CA VAL A 8 -68.15 -27.38 -0.99
C VAL A 8 -69.05 -26.27 -1.61
N SER A 9 -68.44 -25.13 -2.01
CA SER A 9 -68.24 -24.65 -3.41
C SER A 9 -68.27 -23.11 -3.60
N SER A 10 -67.38 -22.63 -4.48
CA SER A 10 -67.61 -21.63 -5.55
C SER A 10 -66.69 -20.40 -5.56
N PHE A 11 -65.81 -20.38 -6.56
CA PHE A 11 -65.16 -19.23 -7.23
C PHE A 11 -66.18 -18.45 -8.11
N PRO A 12 -65.86 -17.37 -8.89
CA PRO A 12 -64.71 -16.43 -8.92
C PRO A 12 -65.06 -14.93 -9.19
N CYS A 13 -64.02 -14.08 -9.16
CA CYS A 13 -63.65 -13.03 -10.15
C CYS A 13 -64.25 -11.61 -10.26
N PHE A 14 -63.28 -10.68 -10.34
CA PHE A 14 -63.14 -9.42 -11.10
C PHE A 14 -63.75 -8.10 -10.58
N GLY A 15 -62.87 -7.09 -10.42
CA GLY A 15 -63.26 -5.71 -10.19
C GLY A 15 -62.11 -4.72 -9.93
N HIS A 16 -61.22 -4.59 -10.92
CA HIS A 16 -60.30 -3.47 -11.21
C HIS A 16 -60.32 -2.23 -10.28
N ARG A 17 -59.19 -1.94 -9.61
CA ARG A 17 -58.88 -0.59 -9.10
C ARG A 17 -57.41 -0.25 -9.36
N GLN A 18 -57.21 0.79 -10.17
CA GLN A 18 -55.92 1.37 -10.51
C GLN A 18 -55.21 1.87 -9.24
N LEU A 19 -53.96 1.43 -9.04
CA LEU A 19 -53.03 2.00 -8.07
C LEU A 19 -51.96 2.76 -8.84
N PHE A 20 -51.99 4.10 -8.73
CA PHE A 20 -50.91 4.98 -9.14
C PHE A 20 -49.67 4.68 -8.27
N SER A 21 -48.65 4.07 -8.87
CA SER A 21 -47.36 3.82 -8.23
C SER A 21 -46.42 5.00 -8.53
N LEU A 22 -46.21 5.86 -7.54
CA LEU A 22 -45.19 6.91 -7.58
C LEU A 22 -43.85 6.31 -7.16
N VAL A 23 -43.00 5.99 -8.13
CA VAL A 23 -41.61 5.59 -7.89
C VAL A 23 -40.75 6.86 -7.87
N THR A 24 -40.46 7.38 -6.68
CA THR A 24 -39.47 8.44 -6.50
C THR A 24 -38.09 7.82 -6.52
N SER A 25 -37.45 7.84 -7.69
CA SER A 25 -36.07 7.40 -7.89
C SER A 25 -35.10 8.40 -7.27
N CYS A 26 -34.59 8.12 -6.06
CA CYS A 26 -33.45 8.83 -5.49
C CYS A 26 -32.16 8.34 -6.18
N SER A 27 -31.75 9.03 -7.25
CA SER A 27 -30.44 8.82 -7.86
C SER A 27 -29.35 9.41 -6.95
N VAL A 28 -28.71 8.57 -6.14
CA VAL A 28 -27.46 8.93 -5.45
C VAL A 28 -26.36 8.97 -6.52
N ALA A 29 -25.96 10.16 -6.95
CA ALA A 29 -24.80 10.33 -7.81
C ALA A 29 -23.54 10.04 -6.98
N ILE A 30 -22.97 8.85 -7.17
CA ILE A 30 -21.63 8.54 -6.66
C ILE A 30 -20.65 9.31 -7.56
N ALA A 31 -20.13 10.43 -7.06
CA ALA A 31 -19.00 11.09 -7.71
C ALA A 31 -17.79 10.15 -7.61
N LEU A 32 -17.48 9.46 -8.70
CA LEU A 32 -16.26 8.68 -8.83
C LEU A 32 -15.09 9.64 -8.65
N THR A 33 -14.28 9.43 -7.62
CA THR A 33 -13.02 10.14 -7.39
C THR A 33 -12.16 10.00 -8.63
N SER A 34 -12.00 11.08 -9.41
CA SER A 34 -11.25 11.04 -10.66
C SER A 34 -9.76 10.88 -10.38
N CYS A 35 -9.09 9.99 -11.13
CA CYS A 35 -7.64 10.05 -11.26
C CYS A 35 -7.28 11.35 -12.00
N SER A 36 -6.59 12.27 -11.33
CA SER A 36 -6.09 13.49 -11.96
C SER A 36 -4.76 13.19 -12.65
N SER A 37 -4.44 13.92 -13.71
CA SER A 37 -3.11 13.87 -14.32
C SER A 37 -2.41 15.22 -14.21
N VAL A 38 -1.08 15.18 -14.07
CA VAL A 38 -0.24 16.38 -14.04
C VAL A 38 0.99 16.13 -14.90
N THR A 39 1.43 17.16 -15.62
CA THR A 39 2.65 17.11 -16.46
C THR A 39 3.74 17.91 -15.76
N ILE A 40 4.91 17.30 -15.59
CA ILE A 40 6.01 17.82 -14.79
C ILE A 40 7.35 17.69 -15.54
N ASP A 41 8.18 18.71 -15.43
CA ASP A 41 9.53 18.77 -16.02
C ASP A 41 10.64 18.85 -14.96
N GLN A 42 10.28 19.22 -13.72
CA GLN A 42 11.16 19.26 -12.57
C GLN A 42 10.70 18.29 -11.49
N TYR A 43 11.47 17.22 -11.30
CA TYR A 43 11.13 16.14 -10.39
C TYR A 43 12.34 15.40 -9.83
N GLN A 44 12.10 14.71 -8.71
CA GLN A 44 13.03 13.81 -8.06
C GLN A 44 12.25 12.65 -7.45
N ALA A 45 12.60 11.42 -7.82
CA ALA A 45 12.11 10.23 -7.13
C ALA A 45 13.14 9.74 -6.12
N THR A 46 12.65 9.34 -4.95
CA THR A 46 13.47 8.75 -3.90
C THR A 46 12.99 7.35 -3.55
N ALA A 47 13.93 6.45 -3.30
CA ALA A 47 13.67 5.16 -2.68
C ALA A 47 14.52 5.04 -1.41
N GLU A 48 13.89 5.19 -0.25
CA GLU A 48 14.55 4.95 1.04
C GLU A 48 14.53 3.45 1.31
N THR A 49 15.71 2.84 1.24
CA THR A 49 15.92 1.42 1.54
C THR A 49 16.33 1.27 2.99
N THR A 50 15.68 0.38 3.72
CA THR A 50 15.92 0.18 5.15
C THR A 50 16.16 -1.28 5.45
N VAL A 51 17.22 -1.55 6.22
CA VAL A 51 17.55 -2.89 6.72
C VAL A 51 17.43 -2.87 8.23
N THR A 52 16.52 -3.66 8.78
CA THR A 52 16.23 -3.74 10.21
C THR A 52 16.41 -5.17 10.71
N TRP A 53 17.08 -5.34 11.84
CA TRP A 53 17.04 -6.62 12.56
C TRP A 53 15.69 -6.77 13.24
N GLN A 54 15.02 -7.88 13.00
CA GLN A 54 13.76 -8.22 13.64
C GLN A 54 13.87 -9.58 14.33
N VAL A 55 13.27 -9.69 15.52
CA VAL A 55 13.10 -10.97 16.22
C VAL A 55 11.62 -11.26 16.36
N ARG A 56 11.26 -12.49 16.00
CA ARG A 56 9.93 -13.03 16.19
C ARG A 56 9.83 -13.72 17.56
N TYR A 57 8.76 -13.45 18.28
CA TYR A 57 8.37 -14.12 19.52
C TYR A 57 7.01 -14.78 19.36
N THR A 58 6.87 -16.00 19.86
CA THR A 58 5.62 -16.77 19.78
C THR A 58 5.26 -17.34 21.15
N PRO A 59 3.96 -17.51 21.46
CA PRO A 59 3.55 -18.11 22.75
C PRO A 59 3.87 -19.62 22.85
N ASP A 60 4.11 -20.27 21.71
CA ASP A 60 4.53 -21.67 21.60
C ASP A 60 5.57 -21.80 20.48
N GLU A 61 6.52 -22.71 20.61
CA GLU A 61 7.64 -22.88 19.68
C GLU A 61 7.16 -23.32 18.28
N ALA A 62 6.15 -24.18 18.23
CA ALA A 62 5.59 -24.72 16.98
C ALA A 62 4.48 -23.83 16.38
N SER A 63 3.96 -22.87 17.15
CA SER A 63 2.87 -22.01 16.72
C SER A 63 3.34 -20.83 15.87
N TYR A 64 2.72 -20.69 14.70
CA TYR A 64 2.82 -19.51 13.84
C TYR A 64 1.71 -18.49 14.10
N ARG A 65 0.81 -18.76 15.07
CA ARG A 65 -0.34 -17.88 15.32
C ARG A 65 0.06 -16.71 16.20
N ASN A 66 -0.31 -15.51 15.74
CA ASN A 66 -0.14 -14.24 16.45
C ASN A 66 1.30 -13.99 16.96
N PRO A 67 2.33 -14.05 16.09
CA PRO A 67 3.67 -13.70 16.48
C PRO A 67 3.76 -12.22 16.86
N ARG A 68 4.57 -11.91 17.88
CA ARG A 68 5.01 -10.56 18.17
C ARG A 68 6.38 -10.35 17.53
N PHE A 69 6.53 -9.27 16.79
CA PHE A 69 7.82 -8.90 16.21
C PHE A 69 8.40 -7.72 16.98
N GLU A 70 9.69 -7.78 17.27
CA GLU A 70 10.46 -6.65 17.82
C GLU A 70 11.57 -6.27 16.86
N GLU A 71 11.69 -4.98 16.60
CA GLU A 71 12.74 -4.40 15.77
C GLU A 71 13.90 -3.90 16.64
N PHE A 72 15.12 -4.15 16.19
CA PHE A 72 16.36 -3.78 16.86
C PHE A 72 17.07 -2.70 16.04
N ALA A 73 18.38 -2.83 15.85
CA ALA A 73 19.16 -1.89 15.06
C ALA A 73 18.67 -1.86 13.60
N SER A 74 18.65 -0.66 13.03
CA SER A 74 18.22 -0.37 11.67
C SER A 74 19.18 0.63 11.03
N ASN A 75 19.45 0.47 9.74
CA ASN A 75 20.14 1.45 8.91
C ASN A 75 19.28 1.73 7.67
N SER A 76 19.27 2.99 7.20
CA SER A 76 18.61 3.38 5.95
C SER A 76 19.55 4.08 4.98
N LEU A 77 19.21 4.03 3.69
CA LEU A 77 19.92 4.70 2.59
C LEU A 77 18.92 5.21 1.57
N VAL A 78 18.99 6.50 1.25
CA VAL A 78 18.13 7.13 0.24
C VAL A 78 18.77 7.04 -1.13
N ASN A 79 18.06 6.42 -2.06
CA ASN A 79 18.41 6.37 -3.48
C ASN A 79 17.73 7.53 -4.18
N TYR A 80 18.44 8.25 -5.04
CA TYR A 80 17.93 9.42 -5.77
C TYR A 80 17.93 9.11 -7.26
N ASN A 81 16.76 9.15 -7.91
CA ASN A 81 16.61 9.01 -9.37
C ASN A 81 17.32 7.79 -9.99
N GLY A 82 17.52 6.71 -9.24
CA GLY A 82 18.28 5.54 -9.70
C GLY A 82 19.80 5.73 -9.82
N GLU A 83 20.32 6.88 -9.39
CA GLU A 83 21.75 7.14 -9.31
C GLU A 83 22.35 6.46 -8.08
N LYS A 84 23.64 6.12 -8.14
CA LYS A 84 24.35 5.50 -7.02
C LYS A 84 24.50 6.54 -5.90
N PRO A 85 23.89 6.32 -4.71
CA PRO A 85 24.05 7.25 -3.60
C PRO A 85 25.42 7.09 -2.95
N GLU A 86 25.89 8.17 -2.31
CA GLU A 86 27.10 8.15 -1.50
C GLU A 86 26.91 7.22 -0.29
N GLY A 87 27.93 6.45 0.06
CA GLY A 87 27.84 5.48 1.17
C GLY A 87 27.10 4.18 0.84
N ALA A 88 26.68 3.97 -0.41
CA ALA A 88 26.16 2.68 -0.87
C ALA A 88 27.23 1.58 -0.77
N VAL A 89 27.01 0.61 0.14
CA VAL A 89 27.93 -0.52 0.35
C VAL A 89 27.49 -1.77 -0.41
N VAL A 90 26.19 -1.92 -0.64
CA VAL A 90 25.60 -3.07 -1.35
C VAL A 90 24.70 -2.57 -2.47
N GLY A 91 24.90 -3.05 -3.70
CA GLY A 91 24.01 -2.77 -4.82
C GLY A 91 24.71 -2.58 -6.19
N PRO A 92 23.93 -2.25 -7.23
CA PRO A 92 22.46 -2.26 -7.21
C PRO A 92 21.93 -3.70 -7.17
N ASP A 93 20.75 -3.91 -6.58
CA ASP A 93 20.03 -5.19 -6.65
C ASP A 93 19.28 -5.36 -7.97
N ASP A 94 18.48 -6.43 -8.09
CA ASP A 94 17.70 -6.74 -9.30
C ASP A 94 16.62 -5.67 -9.62
N GLU A 95 16.24 -4.84 -8.65
CA GLU A 95 15.34 -3.69 -8.80
C GLU A 95 16.10 -2.38 -9.09
N GLY A 96 17.43 -2.42 -9.11
CA GLY A 96 18.26 -1.23 -9.32
C GLY A 96 18.45 -0.39 -8.04
N LEU A 97 18.16 -0.94 -6.86
CA LEU A 97 18.26 -0.26 -5.58
C LEU A 97 19.59 -0.53 -4.89
N TRP A 98 20.16 0.51 -4.29
CA TRP A 98 21.31 0.43 -3.41
C TRP A 98 20.83 0.33 -1.97
N TRP A 99 21.49 -0.53 -1.19
CA TRP A 99 21.13 -0.84 0.18
C TRP A 99 22.19 -0.31 1.17
N PRO A 100 21.76 0.09 2.38
CA PRO A 100 22.69 0.48 3.44
C PRO A 100 23.52 -0.72 3.92
N THR A 101 24.56 -0.43 4.70
CA THR A 101 25.25 -1.45 5.49
C THR A 101 24.29 -2.15 6.44
N ILE A 102 24.46 -3.46 6.60
CA ILE A 102 23.70 -4.23 7.59
C ILE A 102 24.06 -3.71 9.00
N PRO A 103 23.08 -3.32 9.83
CA PRO A 103 23.34 -2.87 11.20
C PRO A 103 23.91 -4.02 12.06
N PRO A 104 24.58 -3.73 13.19
CA PRO A 104 25.06 -4.75 14.10
C PRO A 104 23.93 -5.71 14.52
N LYS A 105 24.22 -7.01 14.49
CA LYS A 105 23.27 -8.04 14.93
C LYS A 105 22.97 -7.86 16.42
N PRO A 106 21.70 -7.91 16.85
CA PRO A 106 21.38 -7.80 18.27
C PRO A 106 22.03 -8.94 19.06
N SER A 107 22.55 -8.58 20.23
CA SER A 107 23.12 -9.52 21.19
C SER A 107 22.04 -10.39 21.84
N ILE A 108 22.45 -11.52 22.43
CA ILE A 108 21.52 -12.40 23.14
C ILE A 108 20.83 -11.64 24.28
N ASP A 109 21.59 -10.84 25.04
CA ASP A 109 21.08 -10.08 26.18
C ASP A 109 20.01 -9.06 25.77
N GLU A 110 20.23 -8.31 24.68
CA GLU A 110 19.23 -7.35 24.16
C GLU A 110 17.93 -8.06 23.74
N VAL A 111 18.04 -9.25 23.17
CA VAL A 111 16.88 -10.03 22.74
C VAL A 111 16.14 -10.60 23.96
N GLU A 112 16.87 -11.13 24.95
CA GLU A 112 16.28 -11.64 26.20
C GLU A 112 15.59 -10.56 27.02
N GLN A 113 16.14 -9.34 27.04
CA GLN A 113 15.54 -8.21 27.73
C GLN A 113 14.15 -7.84 27.18
N ARG A 114 13.90 -8.08 25.88
CA ARG A 114 12.62 -7.74 25.22
C ARG A 114 11.66 -8.92 25.12
N GLN A 115 12.07 -10.11 25.56
CA GLN A 115 11.24 -11.31 25.60
C GLN A 115 10.27 -11.24 26.78
N LYS A 116 9.00 -11.57 26.55
CA LYS A 116 8.01 -11.68 27.63
C LYS A 116 7.99 -13.10 28.21
N ILE A 117 7.46 -13.21 29.42
CA ILE A 117 7.23 -14.49 30.09
C ILE A 117 6.36 -15.39 29.18
N GLN A 118 6.72 -16.66 29.07
CA GLN A 118 6.04 -17.67 28.23
C GLN A 118 6.10 -17.40 26.72
N GLU A 119 7.05 -16.59 26.24
CA GLU A 119 7.35 -16.51 24.82
C GLU A 119 8.55 -17.37 24.46
N TYR A 120 8.54 -17.90 23.24
CA TYR A 120 9.66 -18.53 22.57
C TYR A 120 10.28 -17.52 21.62
N ARG A 121 11.58 -17.30 21.79
CA ARG A 121 12.41 -16.46 20.93
C ARG A 121 12.86 -17.24 19.70
N HIS A 122 12.62 -16.67 18.52
CA HIS A 122 13.19 -17.15 17.26
C HIS A 122 14.52 -16.45 16.95
N LYS A 123 15.22 -16.94 15.92
CA LYS A 123 16.49 -16.33 15.49
C LYS A 123 16.24 -14.91 14.95
N PRO A 124 17.16 -13.96 15.18
CA PRO A 124 17.10 -12.66 14.51
C PRO A 124 17.18 -12.83 12.98
N GLU A 125 16.33 -12.10 12.28
CA GLU A 125 16.20 -12.08 10.82
C GLU A 125 16.31 -10.64 10.31
N LEU A 126 16.75 -10.47 9.06
CA LEU A 126 16.84 -9.16 8.42
C LEU A 126 15.55 -8.86 7.68
N LEU A 127 14.84 -7.82 8.11
CA LEU A 127 13.73 -7.24 7.40
C LEU A 127 14.25 -6.14 6.46
N ARG A 128 13.89 -6.23 5.19
CA ARG A 128 14.18 -5.23 4.16
C ARG A 128 12.89 -4.53 3.76
N THR A 129 12.90 -3.19 3.80
CA THR A 129 11.77 -2.37 3.36
C THR A 129 12.23 -1.28 2.43
N VAL A 130 11.33 -0.83 1.56
CA VAL A 130 11.58 0.30 0.65
C VAL A 130 10.39 1.25 0.71
N GLN A 131 10.68 2.53 0.90
CA GLN A 131 9.68 3.58 0.85
C GLN A 131 9.95 4.49 -0.35
N TYR A 132 8.98 4.54 -1.27
CA TYR A 132 9.07 5.32 -2.50
C TYR A 132 8.34 6.65 -2.37
N GLN A 133 8.97 7.72 -2.81
CA GLN A 133 8.37 9.05 -2.89
C GLN A 133 8.73 9.72 -4.21
N LEU A 134 7.85 10.61 -4.67
CA LEU A 134 8.09 11.50 -5.80
C LEU A 134 7.88 12.94 -5.34
N THR A 135 8.91 13.76 -5.54
CA THR A 135 8.87 15.20 -5.34
C THR A 135 8.87 15.90 -6.70
N TYR A 136 7.98 16.87 -6.90
CA TYR A 136 7.88 17.64 -8.14
C TYR A 136 7.37 19.06 -7.88
N GLN A 137 7.54 19.96 -8.86
CA GLN A 137 7.00 21.32 -8.80
C GLN A 137 5.62 21.39 -9.48
N GLN A 138 4.66 22.02 -8.83
CA GLN A 138 3.33 22.31 -9.38
C GLN A 138 2.86 23.68 -8.90
N ASP A 139 2.49 24.57 -9.83
CA ASP A 139 1.99 25.93 -9.53
C ASP A 139 2.91 26.74 -8.58
N GLY A 140 4.24 26.54 -8.72
CA GLY A 140 5.24 27.19 -7.87
C GLY A 140 5.39 26.60 -6.46
N GLN A 141 4.73 25.47 -6.18
CA GLN A 141 4.84 24.73 -4.94
C GLN A 141 5.56 23.40 -5.15
N THR A 142 6.38 23.03 -4.16
CA THR A 142 7.00 21.70 -4.11
C THR A 142 6.02 20.72 -3.49
N VAL A 143 5.63 19.71 -4.27
CA VAL A 143 4.72 18.64 -3.86
C VAL A 143 5.53 17.37 -3.67
N THR A 144 5.35 16.68 -2.55
CA THR A 144 5.95 15.36 -2.29
C THR A 144 4.85 14.36 -1.98
N LEU A 145 4.76 13.29 -2.77
CA LEU A 145 3.74 12.27 -2.63
C LEU A 145 4.35 10.86 -2.52
N PRO A 146 3.75 9.95 -1.74
CA PRO A 146 4.11 8.55 -1.77
C PRO A 146 3.83 7.96 -3.16
N THR A 147 4.63 6.96 -3.53
CA THR A 147 4.49 6.28 -4.82
C THR A 147 4.90 4.81 -4.73
N ASN A 148 5.14 4.16 -5.86
CA ASN A 148 5.50 2.76 -5.98
C ASN A 148 6.79 2.58 -6.81
N TYR A 149 7.29 1.34 -6.82
CA TYR A 149 8.50 0.97 -7.54
C TYR A 149 8.42 1.30 -9.04
N GLN A 150 7.26 1.08 -9.67
CA GLN A 150 7.09 1.32 -11.10
C GLN A 150 7.30 2.79 -11.46
N VAL A 151 6.75 3.72 -10.67
CA VAL A 151 6.97 5.16 -10.84
C VAL A 151 8.43 5.53 -10.61
N TYR A 152 9.04 5.06 -9.53
CA TYR A 152 10.46 5.27 -9.26
C TYR A 152 11.33 4.82 -10.44
N ARG A 153 11.05 3.64 -11.01
CA ARG A 153 11.81 3.09 -12.14
C ARG A 153 11.63 3.90 -13.42
N GLN A 154 10.44 4.44 -13.67
CA GLN A 154 10.19 5.32 -14.82
C GLN A 154 10.95 6.63 -14.69
N VAL A 155 10.94 7.23 -13.50
CA VAL A 155 11.74 8.42 -13.20
C VAL A 155 13.22 8.15 -13.39
N ALA A 156 13.75 7.06 -12.83
CA ALA A 156 15.16 6.69 -12.99
C ALA A 156 15.59 6.48 -14.46
N ARG A 157 14.65 6.07 -15.34
CA ARG A 157 14.90 5.93 -16.79
C ARG A 157 14.83 7.27 -17.53
N ALA A 158 13.92 8.16 -17.12
CA ALA A 158 13.65 9.43 -17.76
C ALA A 158 14.64 10.55 -17.34
N TYR A 159 15.06 10.53 -16.08
CA TYR A 159 15.84 11.59 -15.44
C TYR A 159 17.16 11.92 -16.17
N PRO A 160 18.00 10.94 -16.59
CA PRO A 160 19.27 11.24 -17.28
C PRO A 160 19.10 11.98 -18.62
N TYR A 161 17.89 11.96 -19.19
CA TYR A 161 17.58 12.59 -20.47
C TYR A 161 16.75 13.87 -20.31
N GLY A 162 16.42 14.27 -19.06
CA GLY A 162 15.60 15.45 -18.80
C GLY A 162 14.20 15.37 -19.41
N LYS A 163 13.61 14.16 -19.53
CA LYS A 163 12.28 14.02 -20.14
C LYS A 163 11.19 14.55 -19.22
N THR A 164 10.19 15.20 -19.80
CA THR A 164 8.95 15.53 -19.11
C THR A 164 8.17 14.26 -18.77
N LEU A 165 7.51 14.22 -17.62
CA LEU A 165 6.67 13.11 -17.20
C LEU A 165 5.21 13.55 -17.08
N GLN A 166 4.30 12.72 -17.59
CA GLN A 166 2.89 12.77 -17.23
C GLN A 166 2.65 11.79 -16.08
N LEU A 167 2.15 12.32 -14.97
CA LEU A 167 1.78 11.55 -13.79
C LEU A 167 0.29 11.26 -13.79
N THR A 168 -0.08 10.07 -13.32
CA THR A 168 -1.44 9.74 -12.89
C THR A 168 -1.47 9.71 -11.38
N LEU A 169 -2.30 10.56 -10.78
CA LEU A 169 -2.45 10.67 -9.34
C LEU A 169 -3.52 9.70 -8.83
N GLY A 170 -3.33 9.22 -7.61
CA GLY A 170 -4.26 8.33 -6.91
C GLY A 170 -5.47 9.06 -6.34
N ILE A 171 -6.25 8.34 -5.53
CA ILE A 171 -7.46 8.87 -4.89
C ILE A 171 -7.11 10.13 -4.09
N ASN A 172 -7.92 11.18 -4.26
CA ASN A 172 -7.73 12.49 -3.64
C ASN A 172 -6.35 13.14 -3.93
N ASN A 173 -5.69 12.73 -5.01
CA ASN A 173 -4.34 13.18 -5.38
C ASN A 173 -3.29 12.93 -4.27
N ALA A 174 -3.49 11.89 -3.44
CA ALA A 174 -2.67 11.60 -2.27
C ALA A 174 -1.43 10.73 -2.56
N SER A 175 -1.30 10.22 -3.78
CA SER A 175 -0.21 9.35 -4.22
C SER A 175 0.01 9.51 -5.72
N VAL A 176 1.17 9.08 -6.21
CA VAL A 176 1.44 8.94 -7.65
C VAL A 176 1.37 7.46 -8.00
N GLU A 177 0.43 7.09 -8.87
CA GLU A 177 0.18 5.69 -9.23
C GLU A 177 0.92 5.27 -10.50
N LYS A 178 1.14 6.23 -11.41
CA LYS A 178 1.78 5.99 -12.71
C LYS A 178 2.58 7.22 -13.13
N ALA A 179 3.69 6.99 -13.83
CA ALA A 179 4.47 8.01 -14.51
C ALA A 179 4.83 7.53 -15.91
N GLU A 180 4.66 8.38 -16.90
CA GLU A 180 4.96 8.10 -18.30
C GLU A 180 5.77 9.26 -18.88
N ALA A 181 6.85 8.95 -19.59
CA ALA A 181 7.59 9.96 -20.32
C ALA A 181 6.75 10.48 -21.48
N VAL A 182 6.67 11.81 -21.59
CA VAL A 182 6.09 12.51 -22.73
C VAL A 182 7.23 13.18 -23.51
N ASP A 183 7.20 13.01 -24.82
CA ASP A 183 8.20 13.57 -25.74
C ASP A 183 7.83 15.01 -26.16
#